data_AF-A0A0C9VXM7-F1
#
_entry.id   AF-A0A0C9VXM7-F1
#
_cell.length_a   1.000
_cell.length_b   1.000
_cell.length_c   1.000
_cell.angle_alpha   90.00
_cell.angle_beta   90.00
_cell.angle_gamma   90.00
#
_symmetry.space_group_name_H-M   'P 1'
#
loop_
_entity.id
_entity.type
_entity.pdbx_description
1 polymer ?
#
loop_
_entity_poly.entity_id
_entity_poly.type
_entity_poly.pdbx_seq_one_letter_code
_entity_poly.pdbx_strand_id
1 'polypeptide(L)'
;MSSPSSNPKLTSLTTSTLSLLLERQRLSATHPTLHLSQIVSNLRSIRSGVIELQTSQGGNDDGALEALRGQYERLRGMLGEEEAENAGIPIPSPPSPSPPASPLPHERKISPEPMYEPYTDDPVPEMDEGGIMLQQRQLMDAQDARLDHLSSSIGRQHHISLQINDELEVHTGLLDSLDTELDGTDARMTRARKRLARVARGAKDNGSTVTIALLILVLLILIVVFKT
;
A
#
# COMPACT_ATOMS: atom_id res chain seq x y z
N MET A 1 24.14 -1.80 18.06
CA MET A 1 23.99 -2.65 16.86
C MET A 1 22.50 -2.78 16.58
N SER A 2 22.14 -2.75 15.29
CA SER A 2 20.79 -2.93 14.69
C SER A 2 19.93 -1.65 14.59
N SER A 3 19.45 -1.13 13.45
CA SER A 3 19.63 -1.41 12.00
C SER A 3 19.11 -0.20 11.18
N PRO A 4 19.83 0.35 10.18
CA PRO A 4 19.31 1.39 9.28
C PRO A 4 18.50 0.80 8.10
N SER A 5 17.58 -0.13 8.37
CA SER A 5 16.90 -0.94 7.34
C SER A 5 15.44 -0.55 7.03
N SER A 6 14.93 0.55 7.59
CA SER A 6 13.54 1.02 7.40
C SER A 6 13.32 1.78 6.09
N ASN A 7 14.32 2.51 5.57
CA ASN A 7 14.23 3.27 4.32
C ASN A 7 13.83 2.44 3.06
N PRO A 8 14.45 1.28 2.76
CA PRO A 8 14.11 0.54 1.54
C PRO A 8 12.67 -0.01 1.55
N LYS A 9 12.15 -0.37 2.72
CA LYS A 9 10.76 -0.85 2.88
C LYS A 9 9.76 0.28 2.61
N LEU A 10 10.00 1.47 3.16
CA LEU A 10 9.14 2.65 2.94
C LEU A 10 9.13 3.05 1.46
N THR A 11 10.28 3.07 0.79
CA THR A 11 10.37 3.35 -0.66
C THR A 11 9.61 2.31 -1.51
N SER A 12 9.68 1.03 -1.13
CA SER A 12 8.92 -0.03 -1.82
C SER A 12 7.41 0.12 -1.64
N LEU A 13 6.95 0.49 -0.43
CA LEU A 13 5.56 0.77 -0.12
C LEU A 13 5.03 1.97 -0.91
N THR A 14 5.82 3.04 -1.01
CA THR A 14 5.47 4.20 -1.84
C THR A 14 5.29 3.81 -3.30
N THR A 15 6.23 3.05 -3.86
CA THR A 15 6.16 2.60 -5.26
C THR A 15 4.92 1.74 -5.51
N SER A 16 4.65 0.78 -4.62
CA SER A 16 3.45 -0.06 -4.71
C SER A 16 2.15 0.75 -4.60
N THR A 17 2.11 1.72 -3.68
CA THR A 17 0.95 2.60 -3.50
C THR A 17 0.69 3.48 -4.73
N LEU A 18 1.75 3.93 -5.40
CA LEU A 18 1.65 4.69 -6.65
C LEU A 18 1.06 3.81 -7.78
N SER A 19 1.53 2.57 -7.90
CA SER A 19 0.98 1.62 -8.88
C SER A 19 -0.51 1.38 -8.66
N LEU A 20 -0.94 1.18 -7.41
CA LEU A 20 -2.35 1.00 -7.06
C LEU A 20 -3.19 2.25 -7.35
N LEU A 21 -2.66 3.45 -7.10
CA LEU A 21 -3.33 4.72 -7.41
C LEU A 21 -3.49 4.94 -8.92
N LEU A 22 -2.46 4.63 -9.71
CA LEU A 22 -2.53 4.74 -11.18
C LEU A 22 -3.47 3.70 -11.79
N GLU A 23 -3.46 2.47 -11.27
CA GLU A 23 -4.40 1.43 -11.66
C GLU A 23 -5.85 1.82 -11.35
N ARG A 24 -6.08 2.42 -10.18
CA ARG A 24 -7.37 2.99 -9.81
C ARG A 24 -7.80 4.11 -10.74
N GLN A 25 -6.91 5.05 -11.06
CA GLN A 25 -7.23 6.12 -12.01
C GLN A 25 -7.61 5.57 -13.40
N ARG A 26 -6.95 4.51 -13.84
CA ARG A 26 -7.27 3.82 -15.10
C ARG A 26 -8.64 3.13 -15.06
N LEU A 27 -9.06 2.64 -13.90
CA LEU A 27 -10.30 1.86 -13.71
C LEU A 27 -11.43 2.65 -13.05
N SER A 28 -11.24 3.94 -12.77
CA SER A 28 -12.15 4.80 -12.00
C SER A 28 -13.59 4.83 -12.56
N ALA A 29 -13.74 4.70 -13.87
CA ALA A 29 -15.05 4.66 -14.53
C ALA A 29 -15.85 3.36 -14.26
N THR A 30 -15.22 2.28 -13.78
CA THR A 30 -15.87 0.97 -13.61
C THR A 30 -15.78 0.42 -12.19
N HIS A 31 -14.70 0.71 -11.45
CA HIS A 31 -14.46 0.18 -10.10
C HIS A 31 -13.78 1.24 -9.20
N PRO A 32 -14.50 2.30 -8.78
CA PRO A 32 -13.92 3.47 -8.11
C PRO A 32 -13.33 3.17 -6.72
N THR A 33 -13.72 2.07 -6.08
CA THR A 33 -13.33 1.71 -4.70
C THR A 33 -12.30 0.58 -4.61
N LEU A 34 -11.91 0.01 -5.75
CA LEU A 34 -10.94 -1.08 -5.83
C LEU A 34 -9.57 -0.56 -5.32
N HIS A 35 -8.97 -1.26 -4.35
CA HIS A 35 -7.73 -0.92 -3.63
C HIS A 35 -7.76 0.27 -2.66
N LEU A 36 -8.89 0.97 -2.46
CA LEU A 36 -8.95 2.15 -1.58
C LEU A 36 -8.46 1.85 -0.14
N SER A 37 -8.90 0.73 0.44
CA SER A 37 -8.47 0.32 1.78
C SER A 37 -6.97 0.02 1.88
N GLN A 38 -6.41 -0.63 0.84
CA GLN A 38 -4.99 -0.98 0.78
C GLN A 38 -4.12 0.27 0.60
N ILE A 39 -4.56 1.20 -0.25
CA ILE A 39 -3.94 2.51 -0.44
C ILE A 39 -3.93 3.27 0.90
N VAL A 40 -5.07 3.35 1.59
CA VAL A 40 -5.19 4.05 2.88
C VAL A 40 -4.29 3.42 3.96
N SER A 41 -4.25 2.10 4.07
CA SER A 41 -3.39 1.39 5.02
C SER A 41 -1.90 1.61 4.74
N ASN A 42 -1.50 1.56 3.47
CA ASN A 42 -0.13 1.85 3.06
C ASN A 42 0.24 3.31 3.36
N LEU A 43 -0.63 4.28 3.07
CA LEU A 43 -0.40 5.68 3.41
C LEU A 43 -0.23 5.87 4.92
N ARG A 44 -1.03 5.22 5.77
CA ARG A 44 -0.86 5.29 7.24
C ARG A 44 0.48 4.72 7.68
N SER A 45 0.91 3.59 7.10
CA SER A 45 2.19 2.94 7.41
C SER A 45 3.39 3.77 6.95
N ILE A 46 3.29 4.43 5.79
CA ILE A 46 4.30 5.38 5.30
C ILE A 46 4.39 6.58 6.25
N ARG A 47 3.25 7.13 6.69
CA ARG A 47 3.20 8.25 7.63
C ARG A 47 3.83 7.90 8.98
N SER A 48 3.47 6.75 9.56
CA SER A 48 4.05 6.33 10.84
C SER A 48 5.56 6.13 10.74
N GLY A 49 6.04 5.55 9.63
CA GLY A 49 7.47 5.41 9.36
C GLY A 49 8.20 6.74 9.21
N VAL A 50 7.59 7.74 8.57
CA VAL A 50 8.15 9.10 8.45
C VAL A 50 8.27 9.77 9.82
N ILE A 51 7.26 9.64 10.69
CA ILE A 51 7.28 10.21 12.05
C ILE A 51 8.34 9.51 12.92
N GLU A 52 8.44 8.19 12.84
CA GLU A 52 9.43 7.40 13.58
C GLU A 52 10.87 7.78 13.19
N LEU A 53 11.12 7.97 11.89
CA LEU A 53 12.42 8.42 11.39
C LEU A 53 12.72 9.86 11.79
N GLN A 54 11.74 10.76 11.77
CA GLN A 54 11.89 12.14 12.23
C GLN A 54 12.25 12.23 13.72
N THR A 55 11.70 11.33 14.54
CA THR A 55 11.96 11.30 15.99
C THR A 55 13.32 10.66 16.31
N SER A 56 13.76 9.72 15.47
CA SER A 56 14.99 8.94 15.70
C SER A 56 16.25 9.57 15.09
N GLN A 57 16.11 10.49 14.13
CA GLN A 57 17.22 10.94 13.27
C GLN A 57 17.27 12.46 13.16
N GLY A 58 17.93 13.11 14.12
CA GLY A 58 18.10 14.56 14.14
C GLY A 58 19.42 15.06 13.53
N GLY A 59 19.76 14.74 12.27
CA GLY A 59 20.81 15.53 11.61
C GLY A 59 21.59 14.99 10.40
N ASN A 60 21.37 13.77 9.88
CA ASN A 60 22.17 13.26 8.74
C ASN A 60 21.39 12.90 7.47
N ASP A 61 20.07 12.64 7.53
CA ASP A 61 19.27 12.16 6.39
C ASP A 61 18.04 13.05 6.11
N ASP A 62 18.12 14.35 6.47
CA ASP A 62 17.01 15.30 6.31
C ASP A 62 16.49 15.37 4.86
N GLY A 63 17.38 15.26 3.88
CA GLY A 63 17.00 15.23 2.46
C GLY A 63 16.22 13.97 2.03
N ALA A 64 16.51 12.81 2.63
CA ALA A 64 15.78 11.57 2.34
C ALA A 64 14.39 11.58 3.00
N LEU A 65 14.31 12.14 4.21
CA LEU A 65 13.06 12.39 4.93
C LEU A 65 12.15 13.36 4.17
N GLU A 66 12.72 14.45 3.66
CA GLU A 66 11.99 15.45 2.88
C GLU A 66 11.51 14.90 1.54
N ALA A 67 12.33 14.08 0.86
CA ALA A 67 11.93 13.37 -0.34
C ALA A 67 10.76 12.40 -0.09
N LEU A 68 10.78 11.67 1.03
CA LEU A 68 9.72 10.73 1.41
C LEU A 68 8.43 11.46 1.80
N ARG A 69 8.53 12.58 2.51
CA ARG A 69 7.40 13.46 2.82
C ARG A 69 6.77 14.02 1.54
N GLY A 70 7.58 14.54 0.63
CA GLY A 70 7.08 15.04 -0.66
C GLY A 70 6.51 13.94 -1.56
N GLN A 71 6.92 12.69 -1.40
CA GLN A 71 6.28 11.54 -2.06
C GLN A 71 4.93 11.19 -1.42
N TYR A 72 4.84 11.19 -0.09
CA TYR A 72 3.59 10.97 0.64
C TYR A 72 2.53 12.04 0.31
N GLU A 73 2.93 13.32 0.25
CA GLU A 73 2.03 14.42 -0.11
C GLU A 73 1.49 14.27 -1.54
N ARG A 74 2.33 13.83 -2.49
CA ARG A 74 1.90 13.54 -3.86
C ARG A 74 0.93 12.35 -3.93
N LEU A 75 1.20 11.26 -3.21
CA LEU A 75 0.29 10.10 -3.14
C LEU A 75 -1.07 10.48 -2.54
N ARG A 76 -1.06 11.30 -1.49
CA ARG A 76 -2.27 11.83 -0.87
C ARG A 76 -3.06 12.72 -1.84
N GLY A 77 -2.37 13.58 -2.60
CA GLY A 77 -2.99 14.41 -3.63
C GLY A 77 -3.65 13.58 -4.75
N MET A 78 -3.03 12.48 -5.16
CA MET A 78 -3.59 11.55 -6.17
C MET A 78 -4.80 10.75 -5.66
N LEU A 79 -4.89 10.53 -4.34
CA LEU A 79 -6.04 9.89 -3.70
C LEU A 79 -7.26 10.81 -3.67
N GLY A 80 -7.05 12.13 -3.69
CA GLY A 80 -8.12 13.13 -3.55
C GLY A 80 -8.27 13.60 -2.11
N GLU A 81 -8.54 14.90 -1.93
CA GLU A 81 -8.60 15.53 -0.61
C GLU A 81 -9.77 15.00 0.22
N GLU A 82 -10.95 14.83 -0.40
CA GLU A 82 -12.16 14.34 0.26
C GLU A 82 -12.04 12.90 0.75
N GLU A 83 -11.39 12.02 -0.03
CA GLU A 83 -11.19 10.62 0.35
C GLU A 83 -10.10 10.46 1.42
N ALA A 84 -9.04 11.26 1.34
CA ALA A 84 -8.00 11.29 2.36
C ALA A 84 -8.52 11.82 3.70
N GLU A 85 -9.42 12.81 3.68
CA GLU A 85 -10.07 13.36 4.87
C GLU A 85 -11.06 12.35 5.49
N ASN A 86 -11.91 11.73 4.68
CA ASN A 86 -12.82 10.66 5.11
C ASN A 86 -12.08 9.43 5.66
N ALA A 87 -10.90 9.11 5.13
CA ALA A 87 -10.05 8.03 5.62
C ALA A 87 -9.19 8.40 6.85
N GLY A 88 -9.30 9.65 7.35
CA GLY A 88 -8.55 10.14 8.49
C GLY A 88 -7.04 10.19 8.24
N ILE A 89 -6.60 10.55 7.03
CA ILE A 89 -5.20 10.72 6.63
C ILE A 89 -4.82 12.21 6.73
N PRO A 90 -4.18 12.64 7.83
CA PRO A 90 -3.86 14.04 8.05
C PRO A 90 -2.71 14.48 7.14
N ILE A 91 -2.72 15.76 6.76
CA ILE A 91 -1.55 16.45 6.23
C ILE A 91 -0.43 16.26 7.27
N PRO A 92 0.82 15.93 6.87
CA PRO A 92 1.91 15.91 7.82
C PRO A 92 2.10 17.36 8.26
N SER A 93 1.69 17.69 9.49
CA SER A 93 1.81 19.02 10.05
C SER A 93 3.26 19.50 9.91
N PRO A 94 3.54 20.75 9.48
CA PRO A 94 4.85 21.35 9.75
C PRO A 94 5.08 21.33 11.27
N PRO A 95 6.34 21.21 11.73
CA PRO A 95 6.63 21.17 13.16
C PRO A 95 6.02 22.41 13.82
N SER A 96 5.13 22.24 14.80
CA SER A 96 4.62 23.36 15.59
C SER A 96 5.73 23.87 16.52
N PRO A 97 6.19 25.13 16.40
CA PRO A 97 6.73 25.83 17.55
C PRO A 97 5.57 26.35 18.42
N SER A 98 5.69 26.14 19.73
CA SER A 98 4.79 26.59 20.79
C SER A 98 4.64 28.14 20.85
N PRO A 99 3.64 28.69 21.58
CA PRO A 99 3.05 30.01 21.36
C PRO A 99 3.89 31.17 21.92
N PRO A 100 3.75 32.39 21.38
CA PRO A 100 3.14 33.44 22.22
C PRO A 100 2.28 34.49 21.47
N ALA A 101 1.30 35.00 22.22
CA ALA A 101 0.72 36.36 22.21
C ALA A 101 -0.10 36.85 20.99
N SER A 102 -1.40 37.08 21.22
CA SER A 102 -2.16 38.15 20.54
C SER A 102 -1.47 39.51 20.75
N PRO A 103 -1.47 40.45 19.78
CA PRO A 103 -2.59 41.40 19.69
C PRO A 103 -2.92 41.99 18.28
N LEU A 104 -4.22 42.27 18.08
CA LEU A 104 -4.84 43.46 17.44
C LEU A 104 -4.87 43.63 15.88
N PRO A 105 -5.83 44.43 15.35
CA PRO A 105 -6.67 44.04 14.20
C PRO A 105 -6.80 45.09 13.08
N HIS A 106 -6.21 44.89 11.90
CA HIS A 106 -6.47 45.70 10.69
C HIS A 106 -6.17 44.80 9.46
N GLU A 107 -6.79 44.85 8.28
CA GLU A 107 -7.56 45.88 7.60
C GLU A 107 -8.36 45.23 6.45
N ARG A 108 -9.60 45.65 6.24
CA ARG A 108 -10.48 45.24 5.14
C ARG A 108 -9.92 45.80 3.81
N LYS A 109 -9.47 44.96 2.86
CA LYS A 109 -9.20 45.38 1.47
C LYS A 109 -10.45 45.20 0.60
N ILE A 110 -10.91 46.32 0.07
CA ILE A 110 -12.06 46.50 -0.82
C ILE A 110 -11.58 46.39 -2.28
N SER A 111 -12.30 45.56 -3.06
CA SER A 111 -12.55 45.48 -4.53
C SER A 111 -11.48 45.74 -5.61
N PRO A 112 -11.72 45.15 -6.79
CA PRO A 112 -11.75 45.94 -8.05
C PRO A 112 -13.18 46.02 -8.63
N GLU A 113 -13.56 47.22 -9.10
CA GLU A 113 -14.84 47.54 -9.76
C GLU A 113 -15.12 46.73 -11.06
N PRO A 114 -16.39 46.48 -11.41
CA PRO A 114 -16.75 45.97 -12.72
C PRO A 114 -16.70 47.07 -13.80
N MET A 115 -16.07 46.75 -14.94
CA MET A 115 -16.02 47.58 -16.14
C MET A 115 -17.44 47.71 -16.74
N TYR A 116 -17.91 48.93 -16.95
CA TYR A 116 -19.26 49.22 -17.46
C TYR A 116 -19.36 48.94 -18.96
N GLU A 117 -20.25 48.04 -19.39
CA GLU A 117 -20.63 47.92 -20.80
C GLU A 117 -21.72 48.96 -21.15
N PRO A 118 -21.68 49.59 -22.34
CA PRO A 118 -22.71 50.52 -22.79
C PRO A 118 -24.11 49.88 -22.79
N TYR A 119 -25.05 50.51 -22.09
CA TYR A 119 -26.45 50.08 -22.01
C TYR A 119 -27.08 50.03 -23.41
N THR A 120 -27.50 48.85 -23.85
CA THR A 120 -28.29 48.64 -25.08
C THR A 120 -29.73 48.38 -24.65
N ASP A 121 -30.68 49.15 -25.20
CA ASP A 121 -32.14 49.02 -24.95
C ASP A 121 -32.76 47.77 -25.61
N ASP A 122 -32.02 46.66 -25.66
CA ASP A 122 -32.62 45.36 -26.00
C ASP A 122 -33.21 44.76 -24.72
N PRO A 123 -34.50 44.35 -24.71
CA PRO A 123 -35.05 43.66 -23.56
C PRO A 123 -34.28 42.35 -23.37
N VAL A 124 -33.49 42.26 -22.31
CA VAL A 124 -32.95 40.98 -21.84
C VAL A 124 -34.15 40.07 -21.61
N PRO A 125 -34.24 38.88 -22.22
CA PRO A 125 -35.31 37.96 -21.89
C PRO A 125 -35.20 37.69 -20.39
N GLU A 126 -36.19 38.17 -19.62
CA GLU A 126 -36.36 37.79 -18.23
C GLU A 126 -36.40 36.26 -18.21
N MET A 127 -35.29 35.65 -17.77
CA MET A 127 -35.31 34.24 -17.43
C MET A 127 -36.32 34.12 -16.30
N ASP A 128 -37.49 33.56 -16.63
CA ASP A 128 -38.59 33.32 -15.72
C ASP A 128 -38.05 32.75 -14.39
N GLU A 129 -38.12 33.52 -13.30
CA GLU A 129 -37.63 33.13 -11.97
C GLU A 129 -38.21 31.76 -11.55
N GLY A 130 -39.42 31.43 -12.04
CA GLY A 130 -40.04 30.12 -11.85
C GLY A 130 -39.28 28.96 -12.51
N GLY A 131 -38.72 29.17 -13.71
CA GLY A 131 -37.93 28.18 -14.43
C GLY A 131 -36.58 27.88 -13.76
N ILE A 132 -35.91 28.91 -13.25
CA ILE A 132 -34.64 28.76 -12.51
C ILE A 132 -34.86 27.98 -11.22
N MET A 133 -35.92 28.30 -10.48
CA MET A 133 -36.26 27.61 -9.22
C MET A 133 -36.63 26.14 -9.45
N LEU A 134 -37.33 25.84 -10.55
CA LEU A 134 -37.68 24.46 -10.90
C LEU A 134 -36.44 23.64 -11.29
N GLN A 135 -35.52 24.25 -12.05
CA GLN A 135 -34.27 23.61 -12.43
C GLN A 135 -33.36 23.38 -11.21
N GLN A 136 -33.33 24.31 -10.26
CA GLN A 136 -32.59 24.15 -9.01
C GLN A 136 -33.16 23.00 -8.16
N ARG A 137 -34.49 22.84 -8.08
CA ARG A 137 -35.11 21.70 -7.38
C ARG A 137 -34.75 20.36 -8.02
N GLN A 138 -34.82 20.26 -9.34
CA GLN A 138 -34.44 19.03 -10.06
C GLN A 138 -32.97 18.67 -9.86
N LEU A 139 -32.08 19.66 -9.78
CA LEU A 139 -30.67 19.45 -9.48
C LEU A 139 -30.46 18.97 -8.03
N MET A 140 -31.22 19.51 -7.07
CA MET A 140 -31.15 19.07 -5.67
C MET A 140 -31.67 17.64 -5.51
N ASP A 141 -32.80 17.29 -6.12
CA ASP A 141 -33.34 15.92 -6.08
C ASP A 141 -32.37 14.90 -6.72
N ALA A 142 -31.71 15.29 -7.81
CA ALA A 142 -30.68 14.46 -8.45
C ALA A 142 -29.42 14.29 -7.61
N GLN A 143 -29.12 15.24 -6.72
CA GLN A 143 -28.00 15.15 -5.77
C GLN A 143 -28.37 14.29 -4.56
N ASP A 144 -29.57 14.43 -4.01
CA ASP A 144 -30.04 13.59 -2.90
C ASP A 144 -30.07 12.11 -3.28
N ALA A 145 -30.55 11.78 -4.48
CA ALA A 145 -30.49 10.40 -4.99
C ALA A 145 -29.04 9.87 -5.10
N ARG A 146 -28.08 10.72 -5.46
CA ARG A 146 -26.65 10.36 -5.49
C ARG A 146 -26.09 10.15 -4.07
N LEU A 147 -26.51 10.95 -3.10
CA LEU A 147 -26.10 10.82 -1.71
C LEU A 147 -26.64 9.54 -1.07
N ASP A 148 -27.87 9.12 -1.41
CA ASP A 148 -28.43 7.84 -0.94
C ASP A 148 -27.66 6.64 -1.51
N HIS A 149 -27.32 6.69 -2.81
CA HIS A 149 -26.50 5.67 -3.44
C HIS A 149 -25.09 5.62 -2.84
N LEU A 150 -24.50 6.79 -2.56
CA LEU A 150 -23.19 6.91 -1.92
C LEU A 150 -23.24 6.38 -0.48
N SER A 151 -24.23 6.77 0.31
CA SER A 151 -24.46 6.32 1.68
C SER A 151 -24.62 4.80 1.76
N SER A 152 -25.44 4.21 0.87
CA SER A 152 -25.61 2.76 0.81
C SER A 152 -24.31 2.04 0.43
N SER A 153 -23.48 2.66 -0.42
CA SER A 153 -22.19 2.11 -0.85
C SER A 153 -21.14 2.21 0.25
N ILE A 154 -21.12 3.32 1.00
CA ILE A 154 -20.30 3.51 2.20
C ILE A 154 -20.66 2.47 3.27
N GLY A 155 -21.95 2.22 3.50
CA GLY A 155 -22.40 1.19 4.43
C GLY A 155 -21.93 -0.23 4.05
N ARG A 156 -22.04 -0.60 2.77
CA ARG A 156 -21.50 -1.87 2.25
C ARG A 156 -19.98 -1.93 2.37
N GLN A 157 -19.29 -0.84 2.08
CA GLN A 157 -17.84 -0.74 2.18
C GLN A 157 -17.35 -0.86 3.62
N HIS A 158 -18.05 -0.27 4.59
CA HIS A 158 -17.74 -0.42 6.00
C HIS A 158 -17.83 -1.89 6.44
N HIS A 159 -18.88 -2.60 6.02
CA HIS A 159 -19.04 -4.02 6.31
C HIS A 159 -17.91 -4.88 5.71
N ILE A 160 -17.52 -4.61 4.45
CA ILE A 160 -16.39 -5.28 3.80
C ILE A 160 -15.06 -4.94 4.52
N SER A 161 -14.90 -3.72 5.01
CA SER A 161 -13.70 -3.32 5.78
C SER A 161 -13.57 -4.07 7.10
N LEU A 162 -14.69 -4.36 7.78
CA LEU A 162 -14.68 -5.16 9.00
C LEU A 162 -14.30 -6.61 8.70
N GLN A 163 -14.90 -7.20 7.65
CA GLN A 163 -14.56 -8.57 7.22
C GLN A 163 -13.08 -8.71 6.82
N ILE A 164 -12.51 -7.70 6.14
CA ILE A 164 -11.07 -7.70 5.79
C ILE A 164 -10.20 -7.58 7.03
N ASN A 165 -10.59 -6.79 8.03
CA ASN A 165 -9.84 -6.71 9.28
C ASN A 165 -9.78 -8.07 9.99
N ASP A 166 -10.92 -8.76 10.04
CA ASP A 166 -11.01 -10.09 10.63
C ASP A 166 -10.18 -11.11 9.81
N GLU A 167 -10.21 -11.03 8.48
CA GLU A 167 -9.41 -11.91 7.61
C GLU A 167 -7.89 -11.64 7.72
N LEU A 168 -7.48 -10.38 7.95
CA LEU A 168 -6.08 -10.04 8.19
C LEU A 168 -5.58 -10.62 9.53
N GLU A 169 -6.43 -10.65 10.56
CA GLU A 169 -6.13 -11.31 11.83
C GLU A 169 -6.03 -12.84 11.68
N VAL A 170 -6.85 -13.43 10.81
CA VAL A 170 -6.73 -14.85 10.42
C VAL A 170 -5.42 -15.09 9.64
N HIS A 171 -5.10 -14.23 8.68
CA HIS A 171 -3.89 -14.33 7.86
C HIS A 171 -2.61 -14.18 8.69
N THR A 172 -2.56 -13.31 9.71
CA THR A 172 -1.40 -13.21 10.61
C THR A 172 -1.22 -14.49 11.42
N GLY A 173 -2.31 -15.12 11.90
CA GLY A 173 -2.25 -16.43 12.55
C GLY A 173 -1.80 -17.56 11.61
N LEU A 174 -2.23 -17.50 10.34
CA LEU A 174 -1.81 -18.46 9.31
C LEU A 174 -0.33 -18.30 8.96
N LEU A 175 0.18 -17.07 8.92
CA LEU A 175 1.60 -16.77 8.66
C LEU A 175 2.50 -17.26 9.79
N ASP A 176 2.09 -17.12 11.05
CA ASP A 176 2.83 -17.65 12.21
C ASP A 176 2.89 -19.20 12.18
N SER A 177 1.78 -19.83 11.79
CA SER A 177 1.72 -21.28 11.57
C SER A 177 2.63 -21.73 10.42
N LEU A 178 2.65 -20.97 9.32
CA LEU A 178 3.52 -21.23 8.18
C LEU A 178 5.00 -21.08 8.56
N ASP A 179 5.37 -20.07 9.35
CA ASP A 179 6.74 -19.89 9.85
C ASP A 179 7.18 -21.09 10.69
N THR A 180 6.30 -21.58 11.57
CA THR A 180 6.52 -22.80 12.37
C THR A 180 6.71 -24.04 11.49
N GLU A 181 5.94 -24.18 10.41
CA GLU A 181 6.10 -25.29 9.45
C GLU A 181 7.39 -25.18 8.62
N LEU A 182 7.79 -23.96 8.26
CA LEU A 182 9.05 -23.68 7.57
C LEU A 182 10.26 -24.03 8.43
N ASP A 183 10.23 -23.68 9.72
CA ASP A 183 11.25 -24.09 10.70
C ASP A 183 11.37 -25.63 10.81
N GLY A 184 10.22 -26.32 10.83
CA GLY A 184 10.16 -27.77 10.80
C GLY A 184 10.76 -28.36 9.51
N THR A 185 10.53 -27.70 8.39
CA THR A 185 11.06 -28.09 7.08
C THR A 185 12.57 -27.85 7.00
N ASP A 186 13.09 -26.72 7.49
CA ASP A 186 14.53 -26.45 7.53
C ASP A 186 15.27 -27.45 8.42
N ALA A 187 14.70 -27.79 9.58
CA ALA A 187 15.27 -28.82 10.46
C ALA A 187 15.34 -30.19 9.77
N ARG A 188 14.31 -30.57 9.00
CA ARG A 188 14.30 -31.81 8.19
C ARG A 188 15.32 -31.74 7.06
N MET A 189 15.41 -30.61 6.37
CA MET A 189 16.32 -30.42 5.25
C MET A 189 17.78 -30.43 5.72
N THR A 190 18.08 -29.81 6.86
CA THR A 190 19.39 -29.86 7.52
C THR A 190 19.78 -31.30 7.89
N ARG A 191 18.85 -32.09 8.44
CA ARG A 191 19.08 -33.52 8.71
C ARG A 191 19.32 -34.31 7.42
N ALA A 192 18.52 -34.07 6.38
CA ALA A 192 18.68 -34.71 5.07
C ALA A 192 20.06 -34.39 4.46
N ARG A 193 20.47 -33.12 4.48
CA ARG A 193 21.79 -32.66 4.03
C ARG A 193 22.93 -33.34 4.80
N LYS A 194 22.79 -33.49 6.13
CA LYS A 194 23.78 -34.18 6.96
C LYS A 194 23.88 -35.67 6.64
N ARG A 195 22.76 -36.34 6.33
CA ARG A 195 22.75 -37.74 5.86
C ARG A 195 23.40 -37.87 4.50
N LEU A 196 23.06 -36.99 3.55
CA LEU A 196 23.68 -36.92 2.22
C LEU A 196 25.19 -36.70 2.31
N ALA A 197 25.64 -35.76 3.15
CA ALA A 197 27.07 -35.53 3.37
C ALA A 197 27.78 -36.78 3.91
N ARG A 198 27.14 -37.52 4.82
CA ARG A 198 27.68 -38.78 5.35
C ARG A 198 27.76 -39.86 4.27
N VAL A 199 26.72 -40.00 3.44
CA VAL A 199 26.70 -40.95 2.32
C VAL A 199 27.76 -40.59 1.28
N ALA A 200 27.88 -39.31 0.91
CA ALA A 200 28.89 -38.85 -0.03
C ALA A 200 30.31 -39.10 0.49
N ARG A 201 30.55 -38.88 1.80
CA ARG A 201 31.83 -39.20 2.44
C ARG A 201 32.11 -40.71 2.41
N GLY A 202 31.13 -41.52 2.80
CA GLY A 202 31.24 -42.98 2.80
C GLY A 202 31.44 -43.59 1.40
N ALA A 203 30.82 -43.00 0.38
CA ALA A 203 31.01 -43.37 -1.02
C ALA A 203 32.39 -42.99 -1.54
N LYS A 204 32.94 -41.84 -1.12
CA LYS A 204 34.31 -41.44 -1.47
C LYS A 204 35.35 -42.38 -0.84
N ASP A 205 35.20 -42.72 0.43
CA ASP A 205 36.20 -43.51 1.16
C ASP A 205 36.12 -45.02 0.82
N ASN A 206 34.92 -45.57 0.61
CA ASN A 206 34.72 -46.99 0.28
C ASN A 206 34.43 -47.25 -1.20
N GLY A 207 34.43 -46.22 -2.05
CA GLY A 207 34.02 -46.31 -3.45
C GLY A 207 34.88 -47.30 -4.24
N SER A 208 36.20 -47.28 -4.04
CA SER A 208 37.14 -48.22 -4.68
C SER A 208 36.86 -49.68 -4.28
N THR A 209 36.58 -49.93 -3.00
CA THR A 209 36.25 -51.28 -2.52
C THR A 209 34.94 -51.79 -3.12
N VAL A 210 33.92 -50.93 -3.20
CA VAL A 210 32.63 -51.26 -3.80
C VAL A 210 32.74 -51.52 -5.30
N THR A 211 33.50 -50.69 -6.04
CA THR A 211 33.69 -50.89 -7.48
C THR A 211 34.48 -52.17 -7.78
N ILE A 212 35.52 -52.48 -7.00
CA ILE A 212 36.27 -53.74 -7.11
C ILE A 212 35.34 -54.94 -6.83
N ALA A 213 34.55 -54.91 -5.75
CA ALA A 213 33.60 -56.00 -5.43
C ALA A 213 32.54 -56.19 -6.52
N LEU A 214 32.04 -55.10 -7.12
CA LEU A 214 31.07 -55.13 -8.21
C LEU A 214 31.69 -55.74 -9.48
N LEU A 215 32.94 -55.38 -9.82
CA LEU A 215 33.69 -56.00 -10.92
C LEU A 215 33.85 -57.51 -10.73
N ILE A 216 34.20 -57.97 -9.52
CA ILE A 216 34.31 -59.40 -9.20
C ILE A 216 32.96 -60.11 -9.36
N LEU A 217 31.87 -59.51 -8.91
CA LEU A 217 30.52 -60.06 -9.06
C LEU A 217 30.12 -60.20 -10.53
N VAL A 218 30.37 -59.17 -11.35
CA VAL A 218 30.11 -59.21 -12.80
C VAL A 218 30.95 -60.29 -13.47
N LEU A 219 32.23 -60.43 -13.09
CA LEU A 219 33.09 -61.49 -13.60
C LEU A 219 32.55 -62.88 -13.24
N LEU A 220 32.10 -63.10 -12.00
CA LEU A 220 31.50 -64.36 -11.58
C LEU A 220 30.23 -64.68 -12.37
N ILE A 221 29.38 -63.70 -12.60
CA ILE A 221 28.18 -63.85 -13.43
C ILE A 221 28.57 -64.27 -14.85
N LEU A 222 29.55 -63.59 -15.46
CA LEU A 222 30.05 -63.94 -16.79
C LEU A 222 30.62 -65.36 -16.83
N ILE A 223 31.38 -65.77 -15.81
CA ILE A 223 31.90 -67.14 -15.73
C ILE A 223 30.75 -68.14 -15.68
N VAL A 224 29.74 -67.93 -14.83
CA VAL A 224 28.60 -68.85 -14.74
C VAL A 224 27.87 -68.94 -16.08
N VAL A 225 27.59 -67.80 -16.71
CA VAL A 225 26.86 -67.76 -17.99
C VAL A 225 27.67 -68.34 -19.16
N PHE A 226 28.98 -68.14 -19.19
CA PHE A 226 29.83 -68.61 -20.29
C PHE A 226 30.32 -70.06 -20.11
N LYS A 227 30.39 -70.53 -18.85
CA LYS A 227 30.75 -71.91 -18.51
C LYS A 227 29.55 -72.86 -18.56
N THR A 228 28.33 -72.35 -18.34
CA THR A 228 27.07 -73.08 -18.53
C THR A 228 26.72 -73.09 -20.01
#